data_AF-A0A2D6X5Z3-F1
#
_entry.id   AF-A0A2D6X5Z3-F1
#
_cell.length_a   1.000
_cell.length_b   1.000
_cell.length_c   1.000
_cell.angle_alpha   90.00
_cell.angle_beta   90.00
_cell.angle_gamma   90.00
#
_symmetry.space_group_name_H-M   'P 1'
#
loop_
_entity.id
_entity.type
_entity.pdbx_description
1 polymer ?
#
loop_
_entity_poly.entity_id
_entity_poly.type
_entity_poly.pdbx_seq_one_letter_code
_entity_poly.pdbx_strand_id
1 'polypeptide(L)'
;MSRYDKVVIGSSLKAVLYAFTNNYPLFFAEERRPFRFDYLEPDVDLSCLKIPRAAKSLTTFHEAKVVGYSKEFLWERLLFLLAVEGRSPLSNLCGTIRYDGNTVTCSNEYSKIMEFTFDECFYFGDDNATGFVGQKSLDDDRYICYDYIAFNRGGKHEIDYIKTEDDFVREIWFYSSDRIDGNTPVKDACAVSILSENQLSDFDYSQTMARFKTIHEMEHRGMKGLFAHDYTTAGNPKHYKFRTTSLYRERSKPKHEYEPEAPNITIPQISEQDLLQDLEPACVAYDRLLRYW
;
A
#
# COMPACT_ATOMS: atom_id res chain seq x y z
N MET A 1 -10.27 15.85 -29.18
CA MET A 1 -10.93 15.01 -28.17
C MET A 1 -10.59 13.57 -28.50
N SER A 2 -9.90 12.86 -27.61
CA SER A 2 -9.52 11.46 -27.84
C SER A 2 -10.71 10.55 -27.54
N ARG A 3 -10.83 9.42 -28.23
CA ARG A 3 -11.85 8.40 -27.95
C ARG A 3 -11.16 7.07 -27.69
N TYR A 4 -11.58 6.40 -26.63
CA TYR A 4 -11.09 5.08 -26.24
C TYR A 4 -12.22 4.07 -26.25
N ASP A 5 -11.95 2.84 -26.68
CA ASP A 5 -12.98 1.79 -26.61
C ASP A 5 -13.19 1.37 -25.15
N LYS A 6 -12.09 1.09 -24.44
CA LYS A 6 -12.11 0.64 -23.05
C LYS A 6 -11.08 1.39 -22.23
N VAL A 7 -11.44 1.80 -21.01
CA VAL A 7 -10.53 2.51 -20.09
C VAL A 7 -10.60 1.91 -18.69
N VAL A 8 -9.52 2.05 -17.94
CA VAL A 8 -9.46 1.73 -16.51
C VAL A 8 -9.26 3.01 -15.71
N ILE A 9 -10.08 3.22 -14.69
CA ILE A 9 -9.98 4.37 -13.79
C ILE A 9 -9.56 3.90 -12.40
N GLY A 10 -8.48 4.48 -11.89
CA GLY A 10 -7.88 4.18 -10.59
C GLY A 10 -6.49 3.60 -10.70
N SER A 11 -5.81 3.50 -9.57
CA SER A 11 -4.37 3.21 -9.51
C SER A 11 -4.00 2.14 -8.49
N SER A 12 -4.95 1.45 -7.87
CA SER A 12 -4.62 0.32 -6.97
C SER A 12 -3.91 -0.82 -7.73
N LEU A 13 -3.22 -1.73 -7.03
CA LEU A 13 -2.61 -2.92 -7.67
C LEU A 13 -3.59 -3.69 -8.55
N LYS A 14 -4.85 -3.86 -8.12
CA LYS A 14 -5.88 -4.50 -8.95
C LYS A 14 -6.16 -3.72 -10.24
N ALA A 15 -6.21 -2.39 -10.18
CA ALA A 15 -6.45 -1.54 -11.36
C ALA A 15 -5.29 -1.66 -12.35
N VAL A 16 -4.06 -1.58 -11.85
CA VAL A 16 -2.84 -1.70 -12.65
C VAL A 16 -2.73 -3.10 -13.26
N LEU A 17 -2.96 -4.16 -12.48
CA LEU A 17 -3.01 -5.53 -13.00
C LEU A 17 -4.07 -5.68 -14.08
N TYR A 18 -5.30 -5.23 -13.83
CA TYR A 18 -6.40 -5.34 -14.79
C TYR A 18 -6.10 -4.60 -16.10
N ALA A 19 -5.56 -3.39 -16.02
CA ALA A 19 -5.15 -2.62 -17.19
C ALA A 19 -4.00 -3.29 -17.95
N PHE A 20 -3.02 -3.83 -17.22
CA PHE A 20 -1.89 -4.55 -17.81
C PHE A 20 -2.33 -5.83 -18.52
N THR A 21 -3.14 -6.66 -17.86
CA THR A 21 -3.58 -7.96 -18.39
C THR A 21 -4.49 -7.82 -19.61
N ASN A 22 -5.36 -6.80 -19.60
CA ASN A 22 -6.28 -6.56 -20.71
C ASN A 22 -5.74 -5.59 -21.75
N ASN A 23 -4.56 -5.03 -21.52
CA ASN A 23 -3.94 -4.05 -22.41
C ASN A 23 -4.89 -2.84 -22.62
N TYR A 24 -5.34 -2.22 -21.53
CA TYR A 24 -6.19 -1.03 -21.53
C TYR A 24 -5.43 0.20 -21.02
N PRO A 25 -5.77 1.41 -21.50
CA PRO A 25 -5.23 2.64 -20.92
C PRO A 25 -5.74 2.84 -19.50
N LEU A 26 -4.81 3.20 -18.62
CA LEU A 26 -5.00 3.44 -17.20
C LEU A 26 -4.96 4.95 -16.91
N PHE A 27 -6.02 5.46 -16.27
CA PHE A 27 -6.16 6.84 -15.87
C PHE A 27 -6.38 6.92 -14.35
N PHE A 28 -5.66 7.82 -13.69
CA PHE A 28 -5.81 8.10 -12.26
C PHE A 28 -5.37 9.53 -11.98
N ALA A 29 -5.88 10.09 -10.89
CA ALA A 29 -5.45 11.37 -10.33
C ALA A 29 -4.71 11.18 -8.99
N GLU A 30 -4.95 10.08 -8.29
CA GLU A 30 -4.22 9.75 -7.07
C GLU A 30 -3.42 8.46 -7.26
N GLU A 31 -2.19 8.40 -6.78
CA GLU A 31 -1.39 7.18 -6.74
C GLU A 31 -1.74 6.34 -5.50
N ARG A 32 -2.60 5.33 -5.68
CA ARG A 32 -2.99 4.39 -4.63
C ARG A 32 -2.03 3.21 -4.60
N ARG A 33 -0.80 3.51 -4.17
CA ARG A 33 0.26 2.53 -3.98
C ARG A 33 -0.17 1.48 -2.95
N PRO A 34 0.15 0.19 -3.15
CA PRO A 34 -0.01 -0.82 -2.11
C PRO A 34 0.72 -0.41 -0.83
N PHE A 35 0.20 -0.82 0.32
CA PHE A 35 0.88 -0.53 1.57
C PHE A 35 2.26 -1.21 1.58
N ARG A 36 3.29 -0.53 2.10
CA ARG A 36 4.69 -0.99 1.98
C ARG A 36 4.93 -2.40 2.55
N PHE A 37 4.16 -2.79 3.57
CA PHE A 37 4.24 -4.11 4.19
C PHE A 37 3.23 -5.12 3.64
N ASP A 38 2.53 -4.76 2.57
CA ASP A 38 1.77 -5.73 1.78
C ASP A 38 2.73 -6.50 0.89
N TYR A 39 2.73 -7.82 1.07
CA TYR A 39 3.51 -8.75 0.28
C TYR A 39 2.58 -9.68 -0.51
N LEU A 40 3.09 -10.16 -1.64
CA LEU A 40 2.52 -11.28 -2.36
C LEU A 40 2.77 -12.58 -1.60
N GLU A 41 2.00 -13.61 -1.93
CA GLU A 41 2.30 -14.96 -1.45
C GLU A 41 3.67 -15.43 -1.98
N PRO A 42 4.44 -16.22 -1.21
CA PRO A 42 5.80 -16.61 -1.57
C PRO A 42 5.95 -17.42 -2.86
N ASP A 43 4.87 -18.06 -3.30
CA ASP A 43 4.79 -18.95 -4.46
C ASP A 43 4.35 -18.23 -5.75
N VAL A 44 3.97 -16.96 -5.68
CA VAL A 44 3.60 -16.16 -6.86
C VAL A 44 4.82 -16.04 -7.79
N ASP A 45 4.67 -16.54 -9.02
CA ASP A 45 5.71 -16.47 -10.03
C ASP A 45 5.62 -15.18 -10.84
N LEU A 46 6.68 -14.37 -10.78
CA LEU A 46 6.82 -13.12 -11.54
C LEU A 46 7.90 -13.21 -12.62
N SER A 47 8.35 -14.43 -12.94
CA SER A 47 9.42 -14.65 -13.93
C SER A 47 9.08 -14.10 -15.32
N CYS A 48 7.80 -14.02 -15.68
CA CYS A 48 7.36 -13.40 -16.94
C CYS A 48 7.75 -11.91 -17.03
N LEU A 49 7.85 -11.21 -15.89
CA LEU A 49 8.28 -9.82 -15.80
C LEU A 49 9.81 -9.65 -15.65
N LYS A 50 10.56 -10.75 -15.79
CA LYS A 50 12.00 -10.83 -15.50
C LYS A 50 12.36 -10.55 -14.04
N ILE A 51 11.40 -10.79 -13.13
CA ILE A 51 11.63 -10.73 -11.70
C ILE A 51 12.02 -12.14 -11.25
N PRO A 52 13.22 -12.36 -10.69
CA PRO A 52 13.62 -13.69 -10.21
C PRO A 52 12.69 -14.12 -9.08
N ARG A 53 12.53 -15.42 -8.85
CA ARG A 53 11.80 -15.87 -7.66
C ARG A 53 12.62 -15.55 -6.41
N ALA A 54 12.00 -14.87 -5.46
CA ALA A 54 12.58 -14.61 -4.15
C ALA A 54 11.50 -14.63 -3.09
N ALA A 55 11.84 -15.21 -1.94
CA ALA A 55 11.03 -15.12 -0.73
C ALA A 55 11.87 -14.48 0.37
N LYS A 56 11.23 -13.64 1.17
CA LYS A 56 11.82 -12.99 2.34
C LYS A 56 11.29 -13.67 3.60
N SER A 57 12.20 -14.09 4.47
CA SER A 57 11.86 -14.59 5.79
C SER A 57 11.87 -13.42 6.77
N LEU A 58 10.73 -13.10 7.37
CA LEU A 58 10.60 -12.09 8.42
C LEU A 58 10.73 -12.75 9.79
N THR A 59 11.58 -12.18 10.63
CA THR A 59 11.81 -12.66 11.98
C THR A 59 10.65 -12.25 12.90
N THR A 60 10.04 -13.22 13.58
CA THR A 60 9.02 -12.99 14.60
C THR A 60 9.43 -13.66 15.92
N PHE A 61 8.62 -13.53 16.97
CA PHE A 61 8.85 -14.22 18.25
C PHE A 61 8.53 -15.71 18.24
N HIS A 62 7.70 -16.16 17.31
CA HIS A 62 7.27 -17.55 17.23
C HIS A 62 7.95 -18.21 16.03
N GLU A 63 7.33 -18.08 14.86
CA GLU A 63 7.80 -18.70 13.62
C GLU A 63 8.19 -17.62 12.61
N ALA A 64 9.14 -17.94 11.74
CA ALA A 64 9.49 -17.07 10.64
C ALA A 64 8.27 -16.89 9.71
N LYS A 65 7.90 -15.64 9.43
CA LYS A 65 6.84 -15.33 8.45
C LYS A 65 7.49 -15.21 7.08
N VAL A 66 7.25 -16.18 6.21
CA VAL A 66 7.74 -16.15 4.83
C VAL A 66 6.79 -15.31 3.98
N VAL A 67 7.33 -14.36 3.23
CA VAL A 67 6.58 -13.48 2.32
C VAL A 67 7.24 -13.44 0.95
N GLY A 68 6.46 -13.19 -0.10
CA GLY A 68 6.96 -12.97 -1.46
C GLY A 68 7.50 -11.55 -1.67
N TYR A 69 7.42 -11.08 -2.92
CA TYR A 69 7.75 -9.70 -3.26
C TYR A 69 6.75 -8.71 -2.65
N SER A 70 7.22 -7.49 -2.37
CA SER A 70 6.32 -6.39 -2.01
C SER A 70 5.33 -6.15 -3.14
N LYS A 71 4.05 -5.95 -2.80
CA LYS A 71 3.01 -5.57 -3.75
C LYS A 71 3.32 -4.23 -4.41
N GLU A 72 3.95 -3.31 -3.68
CA GLU A 72 4.42 -2.02 -4.19
C GLU A 72 5.41 -2.21 -5.35
N PHE A 73 6.38 -3.12 -5.20
CA PHE A 73 7.35 -3.41 -6.25
C PHE A 73 6.69 -3.92 -7.55
N LEU A 74 5.72 -4.83 -7.44
CA LEU A 74 4.96 -5.30 -8.60
C LEU A 74 4.15 -4.16 -9.22
N TRP A 75 3.48 -3.37 -8.40
CA TRP A 75 2.71 -2.21 -8.84
C TRP A 75 3.57 -1.22 -9.64
N GLU A 76 4.74 -0.85 -9.12
CA GLU A 76 5.68 0.07 -9.78
C GLU A 76 6.17 -0.50 -11.11
N ARG A 77 6.52 -1.79 -11.13
CA ARG A 77 6.97 -2.49 -12.34
C ARG A 77 5.92 -2.45 -13.43
N LEU A 78 4.68 -2.78 -13.11
CA LEU A 78 3.59 -2.83 -14.09
C LEU A 78 3.19 -1.43 -14.56
N LEU A 79 3.09 -0.47 -13.64
CA LEU A 79 2.76 0.91 -13.99
C LEU A 79 3.85 1.51 -14.91
N PHE A 80 5.12 1.23 -14.63
CA PHE A 80 6.22 1.64 -15.49
C PHE A 80 6.08 1.06 -16.91
N LEU A 81 5.80 -0.25 -17.03
CA LEU A 81 5.61 -0.88 -18.34
C LEU A 81 4.41 -0.30 -19.10
N LEU A 82 3.30 -0.04 -18.41
CA LEU A 82 2.14 0.65 -18.99
C LEU A 82 2.51 2.07 -19.46
N ALA A 83 3.27 2.82 -18.67
CA ALA A 83 3.68 4.17 -19.03
C ALA A 83 4.60 4.19 -20.27
N VAL A 84 5.57 3.27 -20.36
CA VAL A 84 6.47 3.16 -21.51
C VAL A 84 5.72 2.81 -22.80
N GLU A 85 4.67 1.99 -22.73
CA GLU A 85 3.77 1.69 -23.87
C GLU A 85 2.76 2.83 -24.16
N GLY A 86 2.82 3.95 -23.43
CA GLY A 86 1.88 5.06 -23.59
C GLY A 86 0.46 4.77 -23.08
N ARG A 87 0.30 3.75 -22.24
CA ARG A 87 -0.97 3.30 -21.64
C ARG A 87 -1.24 3.90 -20.27
N SER A 88 -0.37 4.78 -19.78
CA SER A 88 -0.67 5.67 -18.66
C SER A 88 -0.51 7.13 -19.12
N PRO A 89 -1.48 7.67 -19.89
CA PRO A 89 -1.29 8.91 -20.65
C PRO A 89 -1.06 10.14 -19.77
N LEU A 90 -1.62 10.12 -18.55
CA LEU A 90 -1.49 11.21 -17.59
C LEU A 90 -0.39 10.95 -16.55
N SER A 91 -0.01 9.69 -16.35
CA SER A 91 0.90 9.28 -15.27
C SER A 91 0.51 9.97 -13.96
N ASN A 92 1.42 10.72 -13.33
CA ASN A 92 1.19 11.45 -12.08
C ASN A 92 0.91 12.95 -12.27
N LEU A 93 0.59 13.40 -13.50
CA LEU A 93 0.38 14.82 -13.80
C LEU A 93 -1.07 15.27 -13.51
N CYS A 94 -2.01 14.34 -13.38
CA CYS A 94 -3.42 14.64 -13.15
C CYS A 94 -3.70 14.85 -11.66
N GLY A 95 -4.33 15.97 -11.31
CA GLY A 95 -4.80 16.21 -9.94
C GLY A 95 -6.28 15.86 -9.73
N THR A 96 -7.11 15.95 -10.77
CA THR A 96 -8.54 15.61 -10.70
C THR A 96 -9.06 15.00 -12.00
N ILE A 97 -9.99 14.06 -11.89
CA ILE A 97 -10.74 13.47 -13.01
C ILE A 97 -12.23 13.70 -12.77
N ARG A 98 -12.96 14.16 -13.78
CA ARG A 98 -14.40 14.35 -13.71
C ARG A 98 -15.09 13.76 -14.93
N TYR A 99 -16.09 12.92 -14.70
CA TYR A 99 -17.04 12.47 -15.71
C TYR A 99 -18.35 13.24 -15.57
N ASP A 100 -18.90 13.72 -16.68
CA ASP A 100 -20.16 14.47 -16.72
C ASP A 100 -21.35 13.67 -17.31
N GLY A 101 -21.15 12.37 -17.55
CA GLY A 101 -22.12 11.51 -18.21
C GLY A 101 -21.84 11.28 -19.70
N ASN A 102 -20.92 12.04 -20.30
CA ASN A 102 -20.51 11.84 -21.68
C ASN A 102 -18.98 11.94 -21.86
N THR A 103 -18.35 12.92 -21.23
CA THR A 103 -16.93 13.23 -21.41
C THR A 103 -16.19 13.16 -20.09
N VAL A 104 -14.96 12.66 -20.13
CA VAL A 104 -14.01 12.71 -19.03
C VAL A 104 -13.08 13.89 -19.22
N THR A 105 -13.04 14.75 -18.20
CA THR A 105 -12.12 15.89 -18.11
C THR A 105 -11.07 15.61 -17.05
N CYS A 106 -9.80 15.70 -17.44
CA CYS A 106 -8.65 15.51 -16.56
C CYS A 106 -7.92 16.84 -16.40
N SER A 107 -7.67 17.26 -15.16
CA SER A 107 -7.08 18.58 -14.86
C SER A 107 -6.02 18.49 -13.76
N ASN A 108 -5.11 19.46 -13.74
CA ASN A 108 -4.27 19.77 -12.58
C ASN A 108 -4.68 21.12 -11.97
N GLU A 109 -3.91 21.60 -10.99
CA GLU A 109 -4.16 22.88 -10.31
C GLU A 109 -4.26 24.08 -11.26
N TYR A 110 -3.58 24.02 -12.41
CA TYR A 110 -3.43 25.17 -13.31
C TYR A 110 -4.35 25.09 -14.53
N SER A 111 -4.66 23.89 -15.02
CA SER A 111 -5.28 23.73 -16.34
C SER A 111 -5.91 22.35 -16.56
N LYS A 112 -6.81 22.30 -17.55
CA LYS A 112 -7.25 21.05 -18.16
C LYS A 112 -6.10 20.44 -18.96
N ILE A 113 -5.74 19.20 -18.65
CA ILE A 113 -4.66 18.45 -19.29
C ILE A 113 -5.18 17.65 -20.48
N MET A 114 -6.33 16.99 -20.30
CA MET A 114 -6.88 16.09 -21.30
C MET A 114 -8.41 16.05 -21.22
N GLU A 115 -9.02 15.77 -22.37
CA GLU A 115 -10.44 15.49 -22.50
C GLU A 115 -10.65 14.31 -23.45
N PHE A 116 -11.42 13.31 -23.00
CA PHE A 116 -11.69 12.11 -23.77
C PHE A 116 -13.07 11.53 -23.51
N THR A 117 -13.52 10.66 -24.41
CA THR A 117 -14.72 9.83 -24.24
C THR A 117 -14.35 8.35 -24.28
N PHE A 118 -15.22 7.51 -23.73
CA PHE A 118 -15.02 6.05 -23.71
C PHE A 118 -16.31 5.29 -24.03
N ASP A 119 -16.17 4.10 -24.60
CA ASP A 119 -17.31 3.21 -24.82
C ASP A 119 -17.59 2.36 -23.56
N GLU A 120 -16.55 1.87 -22.86
CA GLU A 120 -16.65 1.14 -21.59
C GLU A 120 -15.58 1.59 -20.58
N CYS A 121 -15.95 1.74 -19.30
CA CYS A 121 -15.04 2.12 -18.22
C CYS A 121 -15.05 1.06 -17.10
N PHE A 122 -13.87 0.61 -16.70
CA PHE A 122 -13.67 -0.25 -15.53
C PHE A 122 -13.16 0.58 -14.35
N TYR A 123 -14.02 0.81 -13.37
CA TYR A 123 -13.72 1.68 -12.23
C TYR A 123 -13.22 0.88 -11.02
N PHE A 124 -12.00 1.17 -10.58
CA PHE A 124 -11.35 0.55 -9.41
C PHE A 124 -11.24 1.49 -8.20
N GLY A 125 -11.68 2.74 -8.35
CA GLY A 125 -11.65 3.79 -7.33
C GLY A 125 -10.47 4.74 -7.44
N ASP A 126 -10.74 6.03 -7.27
CA ASP A 126 -9.78 7.13 -7.16
C ASP A 126 -10.44 8.28 -6.37
N ASP A 127 -9.80 8.83 -5.33
CA ASP A 127 -10.45 9.82 -4.42
C ASP A 127 -10.65 11.18 -5.11
N ASN A 128 -9.89 11.43 -6.17
CA ASN A 128 -9.97 12.65 -6.97
C ASN A 128 -10.71 12.44 -8.30
N ALA A 129 -11.36 11.28 -8.47
CA ALA A 129 -12.25 11.00 -9.59
C ALA A 129 -13.72 11.13 -9.19
N THR A 130 -14.49 11.93 -9.94
CA THR A 130 -15.89 12.23 -9.65
C THR A 130 -16.80 11.91 -10.84
N GLY A 131 -18.07 11.58 -10.55
CA GLY A 131 -19.11 11.33 -11.56
C GLY A 131 -19.15 9.91 -12.12
N PHE A 132 -18.21 9.03 -11.77
CA PHE A 132 -18.21 7.63 -12.25
C PHE A 132 -19.12 6.70 -11.45
N VAL A 133 -19.21 6.93 -10.14
CA VAL A 133 -19.93 6.06 -9.21
C VAL A 133 -20.65 6.88 -8.14
N GLY A 134 -21.78 6.35 -7.67
CA GLY A 134 -22.50 6.80 -6.50
C GLY A 134 -22.14 5.96 -5.27
N GLN A 135 -22.13 6.57 -4.09
CA GLN A 135 -21.83 5.90 -2.83
C GLN A 135 -23.10 5.29 -2.22
N LYS A 136 -23.07 4.01 -1.83
CA LYS A 136 -24.11 3.43 -0.97
C LYS A 136 -23.94 3.89 0.47
N SER A 137 -25.03 4.29 1.11
CA SER A 137 -25.06 4.89 2.45
C SER A 137 -24.83 3.92 3.63
N LEU A 138 -24.17 2.79 3.40
CA LEU A 138 -23.81 1.82 4.45
C LEU A 138 -22.29 1.76 4.51
N ASP A 139 -21.69 2.85 4.99
CA ASP A 139 -20.26 2.90 5.21
C ASP A 139 -19.90 1.97 6.38
N ASP A 140 -18.91 1.11 6.14
CA ASP A 140 -18.17 0.49 7.22
C ASP A 140 -17.26 1.56 7.80
N ASP A 141 -17.63 2.14 8.95
CA ASP A 141 -16.93 3.25 9.62
C ASP A 141 -15.53 2.86 10.14
N ARG A 142 -14.95 1.78 9.63
CA ARG A 142 -13.62 1.30 9.98
C ARG A 142 -12.57 1.99 9.11
N TYR A 143 -11.43 2.26 9.71
CA TYR A 143 -10.29 2.91 9.11
C TYR A 143 -9.05 2.09 9.45
N ILE A 144 -8.17 1.91 8.47
CA ILE A 144 -6.84 1.38 8.72
C ILE A 144 -5.93 2.57 9.01
N CYS A 145 -5.30 2.57 10.18
CA CYS A 145 -4.36 3.60 10.61
C CYS A 145 -2.95 3.03 10.66
N TYR A 146 -2.02 3.74 10.02
CA TYR A 146 -0.60 3.41 9.98
C TYR A 146 0.17 4.45 10.79
N ASP A 147 0.59 4.08 11.99
CA ASP A 147 1.33 4.92 12.92
C ASP A 147 2.84 4.68 12.79
N TYR A 148 3.54 5.62 12.14
CA TYR A 148 4.98 5.53 11.95
C TYR A 148 5.73 6.04 13.19
N ILE A 149 6.66 5.23 13.68
CA ILE A 149 7.36 5.42 14.95
C ILE A 149 8.87 5.33 14.71
N ALA A 150 9.56 6.43 14.99
CA ALA A 150 11.01 6.50 14.96
C ALA A 150 11.62 5.92 16.23
N PHE A 151 12.61 5.03 16.09
CA PHE A 151 13.46 4.56 17.18
C PHE A 151 14.75 5.38 17.22
N ASN A 152 14.83 6.28 18.21
CA ASN A 152 16.05 7.04 18.51
C ASN A 152 17.03 6.22 19.36
N ARG A 153 16.53 5.23 20.10
CA ARG A 153 17.35 4.26 20.86
C ARG A 153 16.60 2.92 20.98
N GLY A 154 17.32 1.84 20.75
CA GLY A 154 16.79 0.47 20.89
C GLY A 154 16.17 -0.11 19.61
N GLY A 155 16.31 0.54 18.45
CA GLY A 155 15.85 -0.01 17.16
C GLY A 155 16.79 -1.05 16.54
N LYS A 156 17.93 -1.38 17.17
CA LYS A 156 18.82 -2.46 16.69
C LYS A 156 18.36 -3.79 17.25
N HIS A 157 17.61 -4.56 16.46
CA HIS A 157 17.14 -5.89 16.81
C HIS A 157 16.77 -6.70 15.56
N GLU A 158 16.69 -8.01 15.70
CA GLU A 158 16.41 -8.93 14.58
C GLU A 158 14.92 -8.99 14.22
N ILE A 159 14.02 -8.73 15.17
CA ILE A 159 12.56 -8.82 14.95
C ILE A 159 12.12 -7.89 13.81
N ASP A 160 11.30 -8.41 12.89
CA ASP A 160 10.71 -7.71 11.75
C ASP A 160 9.21 -7.50 11.91
N TYR A 161 8.53 -8.38 12.64
CA TYR A 161 7.08 -8.37 12.71
C TYR A 161 6.56 -8.88 14.06
N ILE A 162 5.54 -8.19 14.58
CA ILE A 162 4.74 -8.62 15.73
C ILE A 162 3.27 -8.55 15.33
N LYS A 163 2.54 -9.62 15.62
CA LYS A 163 1.07 -9.64 15.59
C LYS A 163 0.55 -9.62 17.03
N THR A 164 -0.47 -8.81 17.27
CA THR A 164 -1.18 -8.73 18.54
C THR A 164 -2.61 -9.28 18.36
N GLU A 165 -3.35 -9.37 19.47
CA GLU A 165 -4.73 -9.87 19.49
C GLU A 165 -5.77 -8.73 19.40
N ASP A 166 -5.35 -7.47 19.46
CA ASP A 166 -6.23 -6.31 19.51
C ASP A 166 -6.37 -5.61 18.15
N ASP A 167 -7.48 -4.91 17.91
CA ASP A 167 -7.63 -4.07 16.70
C ASP A 167 -6.77 -2.79 16.74
N PHE A 168 -6.52 -2.24 17.93
CA PHE A 168 -5.58 -1.13 18.11
C PHE A 168 -4.16 -1.67 18.24
N VAL A 169 -3.24 -1.25 17.37
CA VAL A 169 -1.89 -1.82 17.24
C VAL A 169 -1.97 -3.34 17.04
N ARG A 170 -2.75 -3.74 16.06
CA ARG A 170 -2.94 -5.14 15.65
C ARG A 170 -1.65 -5.77 15.13
N GLU A 171 -0.89 -4.97 14.40
CA GLU A 171 0.36 -5.40 13.78
C GLU A 171 1.43 -4.34 14.00
N ILE A 172 2.66 -4.77 14.21
CA ILE A 172 3.84 -3.89 14.31
C ILE A 172 4.87 -4.41 13.32
N TRP A 173 5.16 -3.60 12.32
CA TRP A 173 6.16 -3.88 11.30
C TRP A 173 7.41 -3.08 11.61
N PHE A 174 8.55 -3.76 11.69
CA PHE A 174 9.86 -3.13 11.83
C PHE A 174 10.59 -3.11 10.49
N TYR A 175 11.11 -1.96 10.12
CA TYR A 175 11.77 -1.74 8.84
C TYR A 175 13.00 -0.89 9.02
N SER A 176 14.00 -1.06 8.14
CA SER A 176 15.21 -0.24 8.14
C SER A 176 14.83 1.24 8.12
N SER A 177 15.37 2.04 9.03
CA SER A 177 14.98 3.44 9.17
C SER A 177 15.29 4.24 7.91
N ASP A 178 14.26 4.82 7.29
CA ASP A 178 14.40 5.73 6.13
C ASP A 178 15.09 7.06 6.50
N ARG A 179 15.26 7.34 7.80
CA ARG A 179 15.84 8.58 8.31
C ARG A 179 17.36 8.54 8.42
N ILE A 180 17.96 7.36 8.25
CA ILE A 180 19.40 7.15 8.42
C ILE A 180 19.93 6.66 7.08
N ASP A 181 20.79 7.45 6.47
CA ASP A 181 21.39 7.10 5.19
C ASP A 181 22.26 5.84 5.28
N GLY A 182 22.16 5.01 4.24
CA GLY A 182 22.94 3.79 4.10
C GLY A 182 22.30 2.55 4.73
N ASN A 183 23.04 1.43 4.71
CA ASN A 183 22.57 0.15 5.23
C ASN A 183 22.65 0.12 6.76
N THR A 184 21.64 0.69 7.43
CA THR A 184 21.58 0.79 8.89
C THR A 184 20.94 -0.45 9.51
N PRO A 185 21.48 -0.98 10.62
CA PRO A 185 20.80 -2.03 11.39
C PRO A 185 19.70 -1.46 12.31
N VAL A 186 19.46 -0.15 12.29
CA VAL A 186 18.43 0.50 13.10
C VAL A 186 17.09 0.39 12.37
N LYS A 187 16.12 -0.26 13.00
CA LYS A 187 14.76 -0.35 12.53
C LYS A 187 13.86 0.70 13.20
N ASP A 188 13.04 1.35 12.39
CA ASP A 188 11.85 2.07 12.84
C ASP A 188 10.64 1.13 12.79
N ALA A 189 9.49 1.55 13.32
CA ALA A 189 8.28 0.74 13.34
C ALA A 189 7.10 1.44 12.67
N CYS A 190 6.17 0.64 12.15
CA CYS A 190 4.84 1.05 11.75
C CYS A 190 3.82 0.18 12.49
N ALA A 191 3.03 0.81 13.35
CA ALA A 191 1.94 0.16 14.03
C ALA A 191 0.66 0.29 13.19
N VAL A 192 0.02 -0.83 12.88
CA VAL A 192 -1.20 -0.89 12.08
C VAL A 192 -2.39 -1.15 13.01
N SER A 193 -3.40 -0.31 12.91
CA SER A 193 -4.64 -0.42 13.68
C SER A 193 -5.85 -0.43 12.76
N ILE A 194 -6.92 -1.10 13.19
CA ILE A 194 -8.27 -0.92 12.63
C ILE A 194 -9.10 -0.15 13.65
N LEU A 195 -9.57 1.04 13.28
CA LEU A 195 -10.28 1.95 14.17
C LEU A 195 -11.60 2.37 13.57
N SER A 196 -12.64 2.49 14.38
CA SER A 196 -13.89 3.15 13.97
C SER A 196 -13.72 4.67 13.88
N GLU A 197 -14.63 5.36 13.18
CA GLU A 197 -14.63 6.83 13.10
C GLU A 197 -14.60 7.51 14.47
N ASN A 198 -15.39 6.99 15.42
CA ASN A 198 -15.42 7.50 16.79
C ASN A 198 -14.07 7.34 17.49
N GLN A 199 -13.39 6.20 17.31
CA GLN A 199 -12.07 5.95 17.87
C GLN A 199 -10.99 6.85 17.27
N LEU A 200 -11.12 7.31 16.02
CA LEU A 200 -10.15 8.23 15.43
C LEU A 200 -10.04 9.58 16.16
N SER A 201 -11.13 10.01 16.79
CA SER A 201 -11.18 11.26 17.55
C SER A 201 -10.83 11.09 19.03
N ASP A 202 -10.70 9.84 19.49
CA ASP A 202 -10.39 9.51 20.87
C ASP A 202 -8.85 9.49 21.10
N PHE A 203 -8.44 10.12 22.19
CA PHE A 203 -7.02 10.21 22.58
C PHE A 203 -6.41 8.84 22.88
N ASP A 204 -7.20 7.88 23.38
CA ASP A 204 -6.74 6.54 23.71
C ASP A 204 -6.28 5.74 22.48
N TYR A 205 -6.71 6.16 21.29
CA TYR A 205 -6.31 5.60 19.99
C TYR A 205 -5.39 6.52 19.19
N SER A 206 -4.80 7.53 19.85
CA SER A 206 -3.89 8.48 19.22
C SER A 206 -2.54 7.86 18.82
N GLN A 207 -1.79 8.58 17.98
CA GLN A 207 -0.41 8.23 17.58
C GLN A 207 0.52 8.02 18.78
N THR A 208 0.28 8.78 19.86
CA THR A 208 1.07 8.68 21.08
C THR A 208 0.78 7.36 21.78
N MET A 209 -0.49 6.95 21.84
CA MET A 209 -0.87 5.68 22.48
C MET A 209 -0.43 4.49 21.65
N ALA A 210 -0.51 4.57 20.31
CA ALA A 210 -0.01 3.52 19.43
C ALA A 210 1.49 3.27 19.66
N ARG A 211 2.26 4.34 19.86
CA ARG A 211 3.69 4.27 20.23
C ARG A 211 3.92 3.63 21.60
N PHE A 212 3.15 4.02 22.62
CA PHE A 212 3.31 3.42 23.96
C PHE A 212 2.92 1.95 23.98
N LYS A 213 1.82 1.60 23.31
CA LYS A 213 1.40 0.21 23.13
C LYS A 213 2.46 -0.59 22.36
N THR A 214 3.04 -0.04 21.30
CA THR A 214 4.16 -0.68 20.57
C THR A 214 5.32 -1.02 21.51
N ILE A 215 5.78 -0.06 22.33
CA ILE A 215 6.84 -0.32 23.31
C ILE A 215 6.40 -1.39 24.33
N HIS A 216 5.17 -1.31 24.81
CA HIS A 216 4.63 -2.29 25.75
C HIS A 216 4.65 -3.70 25.16
N GLU A 217 4.19 -3.88 23.92
CA GLU A 217 4.20 -5.17 23.22
C GLU A 217 5.61 -5.73 23.03
N MET A 218 6.60 -4.86 22.78
CA MET A 218 8.00 -5.24 22.68
C MET A 218 8.56 -5.71 24.03
N GLU A 219 8.36 -4.93 25.09
CA GLU A 219 8.86 -5.23 26.44
C GLU A 219 8.18 -6.49 27.01
N HIS A 220 6.87 -6.65 26.79
CA HIS A 220 6.09 -7.82 27.20
C HIS A 220 6.62 -9.12 26.57
N ARG A 221 7.13 -9.06 25.33
CA ARG A 221 7.77 -10.19 24.63
C ARG A 221 9.26 -10.32 24.94
N GLY A 222 9.76 -9.58 25.93
CA GLY A 222 11.13 -9.71 26.42
C GLY A 222 12.18 -8.92 25.63
N MET A 223 11.78 -8.04 24.70
CA MET A 223 12.74 -7.13 24.07
C MET A 223 13.28 -6.15 25.11
N LYS A 224 14.57 -5.90 25.02
CA LYS A 224 15.25 -4.93 25.88
C LYS A 224 15.97 -3.92 25.01
N GLY A 225 16.06 -2.68 25.48
CA GLY A 225 16.85 -1.67 24.80
C GLY A 225 18.35 -1.94 24.91
N LEU A 226 19.14 -0.95 24.45
CA LEU A 226 20.59 -1.05 24.41
C LEU A 226 21.17 -1.41 25.77
N PHE A 227 22.06 -2.40 25.82
CA PHE A 227 22.77 -2.78 27.03
C PHE A 227 23.57 -1.60 27.58
N ALA A 228 23.42 -1.29 28.87
CA ALA A 228 24.00 -0.12 29.50
C ALA A 228 25.44 -0.35 30.01
N HIS A 229 26.05 -1.50 29.70
CA HIS A 229 27.36 -1.92 30.20
C HIS A 229 27.47 -1.91 31.73
N ASP A 230 26.35 -2.12 32.41
CA ASP A 230 26.26 -2.13 33.86
C ASP A 230 25.32 -3.26 34.31
N TYR A 231 25.46 -3.68 35.56
CA TYR A 231 24.67 -4.74 36.17
C TYR A 231 23.96 -4.19 37.41
N THR A 232 22.78 -4.73 37.71
CA THR A 232 22.09 -4.43 38.97
C THR A 232 22.85 -5.06 40.13
N THR A 233 22.58 -4.63 41.35
CA THR A 233 23.16 -5.23 42.57
C THR A 233 22.87 -6.74 42.67
N ALA A 234 21.81 -7.21 42.00
CA ALA A 234 21.44 -8.62 41.88
C ALA A 234 22.15 -9.37 40.72
N GLY A 235 23.07 -8.72 40.00
CA GLY A 235 23.84 -9.31 38.89
C GLY A 235 23.12 -9.34 37.54
N ASN A 236 21.93 -8.75 37.41
CA ASN A 236 21.20 -8.73 36.14
C ASN A 236 21.70 -7.59 35.24
N PRO A 237 21.87 -7.80 33.92
CA PRO A 237 22.30 -6.75 33.00
C PRO A 237 21.28 -5.61 32.96
N LYS A 238 21.75 -4.37 33.10
CA LYS A 238 20.94 -3.16 32.94
C LYS A 238 20.83 -2.81 31.47
N HIS A 239 19.62 -2.50 31.03
CA HIS A 239 19.33 -2.03 29.68
C HIS A 239 18.72 -0.62 29.75
N TYR A 240 19.08 0.22 28.79
CA TYR A 240 18.38 1.47 28.58
C TYR A 240 16.96 1.21 28.09
N LYS A 241 16.03 2.09 28.45
CA LYS A 241 14.67 2.08 27.88
C LYS A 241 14.72 2.41 26.39
N PHE A 242 13.74 1.92 25.64
CA PHE A 242 13.48 2.37 24.28
C PHE A 242 13.20 3.87 24.28
N ARG A 243 13.79 4.59 23.31
CA ARG A 243 13.47 6.00 23.09
C ARG A 243 12.88 6.13 21.70
N THR A 244 11.60 6.45 21.63
CA THR A 244 10.86 6.56 20.38
C THR A 244 10.17 7.90 20.23
N THR A 245 9.82 8.25 19.00
CA THR A 245 9.08 9.46 18.64
C THR A 245 8.03 9.09 17.59
N SER A 246 6.81 9.61 17.72
CA SER A 246 5.78 9.44 16.69
C SER A 246 6.14 10.36 15.52
N LEU A 247 6.17 9.83 14.30
CA LEU A 247 6.49 10.59 13.10
C LEU A 247 5.21 11.20 12.51
N TYR A 248 4.33 10.35 12.02
CA TYR A 248 3.04 10.73 11.43
C TYR A 248 2.08 9.53 11.41
N ARG A 249 0.81 9.80 11.11
CA ARG A 249 -0.22 8.79 10.86
C ARG A 249 -0.76 8.94 9.46
N GLU A 250 -0.74 7.85 8.71
CA GLU A 250 -1.55 7.71 7.50
C GLU A 250 -2.86 7.01 7.85
N ARG A 251 -3.93 7.41 7.17
CA ARG A 251 -5.26 6.82 7.34
C ARG A 251 -5.74 6.36 5.97
N SER A 252 -6.28 5.17 5.92
CA SER A 252 -6.91 4.62 4.72
C SER A 252 -8.31 4.14 5.09
N LYS A 253 -9.30 4.55 4.30
CA LYS A 253 -10.65 3.99 4.37
C LYS A 253 -10.68 2.69 3.56
N PRO A 254 -11.21 1.59 4.11
CA PRO A 254 -11.63 0.43 3.32
C PRO A 254 -12.60 0.87 2.22
N LYS A 255 -12.61 0.15 1.09
CA LYS A 255 -13.37 0.53 -0.09
C LYS A 255 -14.87 0.62 0.21
N HIS A 256 -15.51 1.67 -0.29
CA HIS A 256 -16.97 1.80 -0.33
C HIS A 256 -17.60 0.78 -1.28
N GLU A 257 -18.83 0.36 -0.97
CA GLU A 257 -19.71 -0.22 -1.98
C GLU A 257 -20.21 0.90 -2.90
N TYR A 258 -19.75 0.85 -4.14
CA TYR A 258 -20.11 1.82 -5.16
C TYR A 258 -21.19 1.24 -6.08
N GLU A 259 -22.07 2.11 -6.59
CA GLU A 259 -22.92 1.80 -7.73
C GLU A 259 -22.46 2.60 -8.96
N PRO A 260 -22.43 2.01 -10.16
CA PRO A 260 -22.10 2.75 -11.37
C PRO A 260 -23.13 3.85 -11.65
N GLU A 261 -22.67 5.07 -11.97
CA GLU A 261 -23.55 6.18 -12.36
C GLU A 261 -24.10 6.03 -13.79
N ALA A 262 -23.48 5.18 -14.60
CA ALA A 262 -23.85 4.95 -16.00
C ALA A 262 -23.69 3.48 -16.39
N PRO A 263 -24.50 2.96 -17.35
CA PRO A 263 -24.49 1.55 -17.73
C PRO A 263 -23.19 1.10 -18.44
N ASN A 264 -22.43 2.05 -18.99
CA ASN A 264 -21.12 1.81 -19.59
C ASN A 264 -19.96 1.84 -18.56
N ILE A 265 -20.28 2.01 -17.27
CA ILE A 265 -19.32 1.93 -16.17
C ILE A 265 -19.53 0.61 -15.43
N THR A 266 -18.45 -0.16 -15.30
CA THR A 266 -18.43 -1.43 -14.58
C THR A 266 -17.48 -1.32 -13.40
N ILE A 267 -17.87 -1.88 -12.25
CA ILE A 267 -17.00 -2.05 -11.07
C ILE A 267 -16.60 -3.53 -11.00
N PRO A 268 -15.40 -3.92 -11.47
CA PRO A 268 -15.03 -5.32 -11.58
C PRO A 268 -14.97 -6.02 -10.21
N GLN A 269 -15.68 -7.13 -10.08
CA GLN A 269 -15.65 -8.01 -8.90
C GLN A 269 -14.63 -9.14 -9.09
N ILE A 270 -13.39 -8.77 -9.40
CA ILE A 270 -12.29 -9.72 -9.63
C ILE A 270 -11.33 -9.75 -8.43
N SER A 271 -10.86 -10.95 -8.08
CA SER A 271 -9.88 -11.10 -7.01
C SER A 271 -8.49 -10.67 -7.48
N GLU A 272 -7.60 -10.37 -6.54
CA GLU A 272 -6.19 -10.10 -6.90
C GLU A 272 -5.50 -11.39 -7.37
N GLN A 273 -5.87 -12.55 -6.82
CA GLN A 273 -5.31 -13.84 -7.22
C GLN A 273 -5.63 -14.18 -8.68
N ASP A 274 -6.87 -13.96 -9.13
CA ASP A 274 -7.25 -14.23 -10.52
C ASP A 274 -6.44 -13.37 -11.49
N LEU A 275 -6.29 -12.08 -11.17
CA LEU A 275 -5.49 -11.15 -11.96
C LEU A 275 -4.00 -11.52 -12.03
N LEU A 276 -3.45 -12.10 -10.96
CA LEU A 276 -2.07 -12.59 -10.94
C LEU A 276 -1.91 -13.83 -11.82
N GLN A 277 -2.91 -14.70 -11.91
CA GLN A 277 -2.88 -15.87 -12.80
C GLN A 277 -2.89 -15.45 -14.28
N ASP A 278 -3.60 -14.36 -14.61
CA ASP A 278 -3.67 -13.82 -15.97
C ASP A 278 -2.41 -13.03 -16.38
N LEU A 279 -1.43 -12.87 -15.48
CA LEU A 279 -0.24 -12.05 -15.72
C LEU A 279 0.72 -12.68 -16.74
N GLU A 280 0.96 -13.99 -16.64
CA GLU A 280 1.86 -14.72 -17.53
C GLU A 280 1.45 -14.64 -19.02
N PRO A 281 0.19 -14.92 -19.41
CA PRO A 281 -0.22 -14.77 -20.81
C PRO A 281 -0.17 -13.32 -21.27
N ALA A 282 -0.45 -12.35 -20.39
CA ALA A 282 -0.40 -10.93 -20.72
C ALA A 282 1.03 -10.42 -20.99
N CYS A 283 2.04 -10.98 -20.31
CA CYS A 283 3.45 -10.63 -20.50
C CYS A 283 3.92 -10.79 -21.97
N VAL A 284 3.28 -11.65 -22.78
CA VAL A 284 3.58 -11.81 -24.22
C VAL A 284 3.42 -10.50 -25.00
N ALA A 285 2.43 -9.68 -24.64
CA ALA A 285 2.21 -8.38 -25.30
C ALA A 285 3.36 -7.38 -25.05
N TYR A 286 4.16 -7.60 -23.99
CA TYR A 286 5.24 -6.72 -23.55
C TYR A 286 6.63 -7.30 -23.82
N ASP A 287 6.72 -8.43 -24.52
CA ASP A 287 7.99 -9.14 -24.77
C ASP A 287 9.06 -8.24 -25.38
N ARG A 288 8.68 -7.30 -26.26
CA ARG A 288 9.61 -6.33 -26.85
C ARG A 288 10.31 -5.47 -25.79
N LEU A 289 9.61 -5.02 -24.77
CA LEU A 289 10.19 -4.23 -23.68
C LEU A 289 11.00 -5.11 -22.73
N LEU A 290 10.46 -6.29 -22.40
CA LEU A 290 11.06 -7.20 -21.43
C LEU A 290 12.35 -7.88 -21.92
N ARG A 291 12.59 -7.92 -23.24
CA ARG A 291 13.83 -8.47 -23.83
C ARG A 291 15.11 -7.72 -23.47
N TYR A 292 15.01 -6.44 -23.08
CA TYR A 292 16.17 -5.58 -22.81
C TYR A 292 16.48 -5.44 -21.31
N TRP A 293 15.85 -6.29 -20.48
CA TRP A 293 15.96 -6.29 -19.02
C TRP A 293 16.48 -7.62 -18.50
#